data_AF-A0A0R1F231-F1
#
_entry.id   AF-A0A0R1F231-F1
#
_cell.length_a   1.000
_cell.length_b   1.000
_cell.length_c   1.000
_cell.angle_alpha   90.00
_cell.angle_beta   90.00
_cell.angle_gamma   90.00
#
_symmetry.space_group_name_H-M   'P 1'
#
loop_
_entity.id
_entity.type
_entity.pdbx_description
1 polymer ?
#
loop_
_entity_poly.entity_id
_entity_poly.type
_entity_poly.pdbx_seq_one_letter_code
_entity_poly.pdbx_strand_id
1 'polypeptide(L)' 'MYGAHYSKATVSNMTKVVDEQVQAFQQRRLPSQYAAIFLDANYLPLKRDTVQKEAVHCIQPT' A
#
# COMPACT_ATOMS: atom_id res chain seq x y z
N MET A 1 7.13 -18.62 -19.05
CA MET A 1 7.18 -19.35 -17.77
C MET A 1 5.74 -19.41 -17.24
N TYR A 2 5.00 -20.49 -17.55
CA TYR A 2 3.52 -20.60 -17.64
C TYR A 2 2.94 -19.93 -18.91
N GLY A 3 2.55 -20.76 -19.89
CA GLY A 3 2.04 -20.34 -21.21
C GLY A 3 0.63 -19.73 -21.21
N ALA A 4 0.15 -19.26 -20.05
CA ALA A 4 -1.09 -18.53 -19.93
C ALA A 4 -0.81 -17.03 -20.14
N HIS A 5 -1.26 -16.48 -21.27
CA HIS A 5 -1.22 -15.04 -21.50
C HIS A 5 -2.30 -14.36 -20.66
N TYR A 6 -1.97 -14.01 -19.43
CA TYR A 6 -2.80 -13.11 -18.63
C TYR A 6 -2.72 -11.71 -19.22
N SER A 7 -3.86 -11.13 -19.56
CA SER A 7 -3.92 -9.74 -19.98
C SER A 7 -3.49 -8.83 -18.82
N LYS A 8 -2.92 -7.67 -19.11
CA LYS A 8 -2.59 -6.66 -18.08
C LYS A 8 -3.80 -6.34 -17.21
N ALA A 9 -4.99 -6.28 -17.80
CA ALA A 9 -6.25 -6.06 -17.09
C ALA A 9 -6.61 -7.20 -16.12
N THR A 10 -6.35 -8.45 -16.51
CA THR A 10 -6.57 -9.61 -15.63
C THR A 10 -5.66 -9.54 -14.41
N VAL A 11 -4.38 -9.20 -14.59
CA VAL A 11 -3.43 -9.02 -13.49
C VAL A 11 -3.85 -7.88 -12.57
N SER A 12 -4.27 -6.74 -13.12
CA SER A 12 -4.77 -5.60 -12.34
C SER A 12 -6.11 -5.87 -11.64
N ASN A 13 -6.92 -6.81 -12.13
CA ASN A 13 -8.15 -7.20 -11.44
C ASN A 13 -7.85 -8.14 -10.26
N MET A 14 -6.83 -8.99 -10.35
CA MET A 14 -6.42 -9.84 -9.22
C MET A 14 -5.95 -9.01 -8.02
N THR A 15 -5.30 -7.86 -8.26
CA THR A 15 -4.85 -6.97 -7.17
C THR A 15 -6.01 -6.38 -6.37
N LYS A 16 -7.25 -6.40 -6.88
CA LYS A 16 -8.44 -5.98 -6.11
C LYS A 16 -8.73 -6.89 -4.92
N VAL A 17 -8.35 -8.17 -4.99
CA VAL A 17 -8.54 -9.12 -3.88
C VAL A 17 -7.64 -8.76 -2.68
N VAL A 18 -6.51 -8.11 -2.94
CA VAL A 18 -5.57 -7.66 -1.91
C VAL A 18 -6.04 -6.34 -1.27
N ASP A 19 -6.94 -5.61 -1.93
CA ASP A 19 -7.42 -4.31 -1.45
C ASP A 19 -8.13 -4.43 -0.09
N GLU A 20 -8.96 -5.46 0.10
CA GLU A 20 -9.61 -5.74 1.38
C GLU A 20 -8.60 -5.99 2.52
N GLN A 21 -7.50 -6.68 2.22
CA GLN A 21 -6.44 -6.93 3.19
C GLN A 21 -5.66 -5.65 3.53
N VAL A 22 -5.43 -4.79 2.53
CA VAL A 22 -4.79 -3.48 2.73
C VAL A 22 -5.68 -2.59 3.61
N GLN A 23 -6.98 -2.55 3.36
CA GLN A 23 -7.94 -1.80 4.20
C GLN A 23 -7.96 -2.33 5.63
N ALA A 24 -8.01 -3.65 5.81
CA ALA A 24 -7.97 -4.27 7.13
C ALA A 24 -6.66 -3.95 7.87
N PHE A 25 -5.53 -3.89 7.17
CA PHE A 25 -4.24 -3.50 7.75
C PHE A 25 -4.19 -2.02 8.14
N GLN A 26 -4.78 -1.13 7.35
CA GLN A 26 -4.84 0.30 7.65
C GLN A 26 -5.76 0.61 8.84
N GLN A 27 -6.88 -0.11 8.96
CA GLN A 27 -7.86 0.12 10.04
C GLN A 27 -7.59 -0.69 11.32
N ARG A 28 -6.53 -1.50 11.35
CA ARG A 28 -6.23 -2.33 12.52
C ARG A 28 -6.00 -1.47 13.76
N ARG A 29 -6.56 -1.91 14.88
CA ARG A 29 -6.32 -1.24 16.16
C ARG A 29 -4.88 -1.47 16.59
N LEU A 30 -4.15 -0.38 16.75
CA LEU A 30 -2.81 -0.38 17.32
C LEU A 30 -2.91 -0.69 18.84
N PRO A 31 -2.17 -1.68 19.39
CA PRO A 31 -2.03 -1.89 20.82
C PRO A 31 -1.75 -0.61 21.62
N SER A 32 -2.22 -0.55 22.86
CA SER A 32 -2.05 0.65 23.70
C SER A 32 -0.61 0.86 24.20
N GLN A 33 0.25 -0.14 24.06
CA GLN A 33 1.61 -0.14 24.57
C GLN A 33 2.57 -0.44 23.43
N TYR A 34 3.25 0.60 22.95
CA TYR A 34 4.43 0.48 22.09
C TYR A 34 5.61 1.12 22.80
N ALA A 35 6.75 0.43 22.85
CA ALA A 35 7.98 1.01 23.37
C ALA A 35 8.51 2.14 22.45
N ALA A 36 8.31 1.99 21.14
CA ALA A 36 8.61 2.99 20.12
C ALA A 36 7.71 2.80 18.89
N ILE A 37 7.39 3.90 18.20
CA ILE A 37 6.71 3.90 16.90
C ILE A 37 7.60 4.65 15.91
N PHE A 38 7.95 4.00 14.80
CA PHE A 38 8.74 4.61 13.74
C PHE A 38 7.81 5.11 12.64
N LEU A 39 8.06 6.33 12.20
CA LEU A 39 7.36 7.00 11.11
C LEU A 39 8.36 7.23 9.99
N ASP A 40 8.15 6.61 8.84
CA ASP A 40 8.91 6.88 7.63
C ASP A 40 8.03 7.55 6.58
N ALA A 41 8.64 8.42 5.78
CA ALA A 41 7.98 9.12 4.68
C ALA A 41 8.79 8.90 3.40
N ASN A 42 8.21 8.20 2.44
CA ASN A 42 8.80 8.01 1.12
C ASN A 42 8.21 9.02 0.14
N TYR A 43 9.06 9.79 -0.54
CA TYR A 43 8.63 10.72 -1.58
C TYR A 43 8.40 9.98 -2.89
N LEU A 44 7.13 9.73 -3.22
CA LEU A 44 6.75 9.03 -4.44
C LEU A 44 6.08 10.01 -5.43
N PRO A 45 6.39 9.92 -6.73
CA PRO A 45 5.68 10.70 -7.75
C PRO A 45 4.26 10.14 -7.92
N LEU A 46 3.28 10.84 -7.39
CA LEU A 46 1.86 10.51 -7.51
C LEU A 46 1.23 11.39 -8.58
N LYS A 47 0.41 10.80 -9.45
CA LYS A 47 -0.26 11.52 -10.55
C LYS A 47 -1.71 11.83 -10.14
N ARG A 48 -1.91 13.02 -9.56
CA ARG A 48 -3.23 13.64 -9.29
C ARG A 48 -3.31 14.88 -10.19
N ASP A 49 -3.65 14.66 -11.46
CA ASP A 49 -3.68 15.64 -12.56
C ASP A 49 -2.31 16.20 -13.03
N THR A 50 -1.41 16.55 -12.11
CA THR A 50 0.01 16.82 -12.40
C THR A 50 0.90 15.87 -11.59
N VAL A 51 2.11 15.57 -12.09
CA VAL A 51 3.05 14.71 -11.35
C VAL A 51 3.74 15.57 -10.29
N GLN A 52 3.34 15.39 -9.02
CA GLN A 52 3.98 16.05 -7.88
C GLN A 52 4.61 14.99 -6.97
N LYS A 53 5.74 15.33 -6.35
CA LYS A 53 6.36 14.47 -5.34
C LYS A 53 5.60 14.64 -4.04
N GLU A 54 4.85 13.63 -3.63
CA GLU A 54 4.11 13.65 -2.37
C GLU A 54 4.79 12.71 -1.36
N ALA A 55 4.80 13.10 -0.09
CA ALA A 55 5.29 12.27 1.00
C ALA A 55 4.21 11.24 1.38
N VAL A 56 4.53 9.95 1.22
CA VAL A 56 3.67 8.84 1.64
C VAL A 56 4.17 8.33 2.98
N HIS A 57 3.32 8.42 4.00
CA HIS A 57 3.64 8.00 5.37
C HIS A 57 3.29 6.53 5.58
N CYS A 58 4.29 5.74 5.97
CA CYS A 58 4.10 4.37 6.41
C CYS A 58 4.36 4.30 7.92
N ILE A 59 3.46 3.63 8.65
CA ILE A 59 3.57 3.48 10.10
C ILE A 59 3.89 2.02 10.40
N GLN A 60 5.08 1.77 10.94
CA GLN A 60 5.48 0.43 11.37
C GLN A 60 5.56 0.35 12.90
N PRO A 61 4.62 -0.36 13.56
CA PRO A 61 4.76 -0.70 14.96
C PRO A 61 5.77 -1.84 15.15
N THR A 62 6.59 -1.72 16.19
CA THR A 62 7.49 -2.77 16.70
C THR A 62 6.77 -3.75 17.60
#